data_AF-A0A7W0MWP7-F1
#
_entry.id   AF-A0A7W0MWP7-F1
#
_cell.length_a   1.000
_cell.length_b   1.000
_cell.length_c   1.000
_cell.angle_alpha   90.00
_cell.angle_beta   90.00
_cell.angle_gamma   90.00
#
_symmetry.space_group_name_H-M   'P 1'
#
loop_
_entity.id
_entity.type
_entity.pdbx_description
1 polymer ?
#
loop_
_entity_poly.entity_id
_entity_poly.type
_entity_poly.pdbx_seq_one_letter_code
_entity_poly.pdbx_strand_id
1 'polypeptide(L)'
;MLRAGAIDQATHDRHRSTYAAARSTRSKLSGARRVAMDAVLENLEDVAAGGLLTVSRLPALFETVARNRQWWANGPLLANGRRVTFSGSRLVWQHYAGQGLQLQWLGTFGKANGLFQARTRDTQLRELLDEALALAAQRAGGIAFEYLFRFGGGRPPWASGLAQGTAVQALSRAAVRLNEPRFFDGARAALGIFRTAPPQGVRVDTENGPHYLIYSYAPKLRVLNGFVQALNGLHDFALLANDAEGRALFSAGENRLRAELGGYDTGGWSRYSNARDSDVGYHKLLRDFLRNLCGRLTDDAKRPDGGPKPGADPAPYCAIAQRFTQDLTRDPKIALRSRRVRAGRPASVKLTLDKPAFVTLTLRRGGRTVAVLRSRLDSGRTSLRWARPRRSGKHTVTLRATDLAGNDASATGALDVLKAK
;
A
#
# COMPACT_ATOMS: atom_id res chain seq x y z
N MET A 1 -5.27 25.60 -22.93
CA MET A 1 -4.85 26.35 -21.71
C MET A 1 -4.41 27.76 -22.06
N LEU A 2 -3.30 27.97 -22.77
CA LEU A 2 -2.82 29.32 -23.15
C LEU A 2 -3.91 30.13 -23.88
N ARG A 3 -4.51 29.58 -24.95
CA ARG A 3 -5.63 30.21 -25.69
C ARG A 3 -6.85 30.54 -24.81
N ALA A 4 -7.02 29.85 -23.69
CA ALA A 4 -8.12 30.06 -22.75
C ALA A 4 -7.70 30.96 -21.56
N GLY A 5 -6.52 31.59 -21.61
CA GLY A 5 -6.00 32.44 -20.53
C GLY A 5 -5.63 31.70 -19.24
N ALA A 6 -5.67 30.37 -19.21
CA ALA A 6 -5.46 29.59 -17.99
C ALA A 6 -4.00 29.48 -17.55
N ILE A 7 -3.06 29.79 -18.46
CA ILE A 7 -1.62 29.90 -18.19
C ILE A 7 -1.05 31.04 -19.03
N ASP A 8 0.03 31.66 -18.57
CA ASP A 8 0.79 32.65 -19.33
C ASP A 8 1.68 32.01 -20.42
N GLN A 9 2.20 32.88 -21.31
CA GLN A 9 3.07 32.48 -22.42
C GLN A 9 4.38 31.84 -21.90
N ALA A 10 4.97 32.39 -20.84
CA ALA A 10 6.22 31.89 -20.26
C ALA A 10 6.08 30.45 -19.73
N THR A 11 4.97 30.16 -19.04
CA THR A 11 4.65 28.82 -18.53
C THR A 11 4.39 27.85 -19.65
N HIS A 12 3.63 28.27 -20.68
CA HIS A 12 3.42 27.47 -21.89
C HIS A 12 4.77 27.10 -22.54
N ASP A 13 5.62 28.08 -22.80
CA ASP A 13 6.88 27.88 -23.54
C ASP A 13 7.88 27.03 -22.75
N ARG A 14 7.95 27.23 -21.42
CA ARG A 14 8.74 26.38 -20.52
C ARG A 14 8.30 24.92 -20.62
N HIS A 15 7.00 24.64 -20.50
CA HIS A 15 6.48 23.27 -20.58
C HIS A 15 6.68 22.66 -21.96
N ARG A 16 6.43 23.43 -23.03
CA ARG A 16 6.67 23.00 -24.41
C ARG A 16 8.14 22.65 -24.64
N SER A 17 9.05 23.48 -24.14
CA SER A 17 10.50 23.25 -24.22
C SER A 17 10.91 21.99 -23.46
N THR A 18 10.43 21.79 -22.23
CA THR A 18 10.69 20.57 -21.43
C THR A 18 10.24 19.31 -22.17
N TYR A 19 9.05 19.31 -22.75
CA TYR A 19 8.53 18.17 -23.52
C TYR A 19 9.34 17.92 -24.80
N ALA A 20 9.64 18.96 -25.59
CA ALA A 20 10.46 18.84 -26.80
C ALA A 20 11.86 18.30 -26.49
N ALA A 21 12.50 18.82 -25.44
CA ALA A 21 13.81 18.36 -24.98
C ALA A 21 13.77 16.90 -24.52
N ALA A 22 12.71 16.47 -23.83
CA ALA A 22 12.54 15.08 -23.42
C ALA A 22 12.37 14.13 -24.62
N ARG A 23 11.59 14.53 -25.64
CA ARG A 23 11.46 13.76 -26.89
C ARG A 23 12.77 13.65 -27.66
N SER A 24 13.54 14.73 -27.73
CA SER A 24 14.87 14.76 -28.35
C SER A 24 15.88 13.89 -27.60
N THR A 25 15.86 13.91 -26.26
CA THR A 25 16.67 12.99 -25.45
C THR A 25 16.24 11.55 -25.70
N ARG A 26 14.93 11.26 -25.67
CA ARG A 26 14.37 9.92 -25.90
C ARG A 26 14.81 9.30 -27.24
N SER A 27 14.87 10.08 -28.33
CA SER A 27 15.26 9.56 -29.64
C SER A 27 16.68 8.99 -29.66
N LYS A 28 17.57 9.55 -28.83
CA LYS A 28 18.99 9.17 -28.67
C LYS A 28 19.22 8.02 -27.68
N LEU A 29 18.20 7.65 -26.90
CA LEU A 29 18.30 6.57 -25.92
C LEU A 29 17.98 5.21 -26.54
N SER A 30 18.53 4.16 -25.94
CA SER A 30 18.25 2.76 -26.26
C SER A 30 18.01 1.93 -24.98
N GLY A 31 17.54 0.70 -25.15
CA GLY A 31 17.34 -0.26 -24.05
C GLY A 31 16.44 0.27 -22.92
N ALA A 32 16.78 -0.08 -21.68
CA ALA A 32 16.01 0.27 -20.49
C ALA A 32 15.81 1.78 -20.30
N ARG A 33 16.78 2.62 -20.73
CA ARG A 33 16.68 4.08 -20.66
C ARG A 33 15.59 4.62 -21.58
N ARG A 34 15.51 4.08 -22.81
CA ARG A 34 14.45 4.44 -23.77
C ARG A 34 13.09 4.00 -23.24
N VAL A 35 12.96 2.76 -22.76
CA VAL A 35 11.70 2.25 -22.20
C VAL A 35 11.20 3.12 -21.05
N ALA A 36 12.10 3.54 -20.15
CA ALA A 36 11.75 4.44 -19.05
C ALA A 36 11.26 5.81 -19.52
N MET A 37 11.95 6.43 -20.49
CA MET A 37 11.53 7.72 -21.06
C MET A 37 10.23 7.62 -21.87
N ASP A 38 10.04 6.53 -22.62
CA ASP A 38 8.83 6.26 -23.40
C ASP A 38 7.63 6.23 -22.47
N ALA A 39 7.68 5.44 -21.39
CA ALA A 39 6.59 5.35 -20.44
C ALA A 39 6.26 6.69 -19.75
N VAL A 40 7.26 7.54 -19.47
CA VAL A 40 7.04 8.85 -18.85
C VAL A 40 6.33 9.81 -19.81
N LEU A 41 6.73 9.80 -21.09
CA LEU A 41 6.08 10.60 -22.13
C LEU A 41 4.67 10.08 -22.40
N GLU A 42 4.50 8.75 -22.54
CA GLU A 42 3.19 8.11 -22.73
C GLU A 42 2.22 8.42 -21.58
N ASN A 43 2.66 8.40 -20.32
CA ASN A 43 1.81 8.76 -19.19
C ASN A 43 1.35 10.23 -19.26
N LEU A 44 2.21 11.17 -19.68
CA LEU A 44 1.83 12.57 -19.89
C LEU A 44 0.84 12.70 -21.05
N GLU A 45 1.11 12.02 -22.17
CA GLU A 45 0.27 12.01 -23.36
C GLU A 45 -1.11 11.39 -23.07
N ASP A 46 -1.17 10.31 -22.29
CA ASP A 46 -2.41 9.68 -21.83
C ASP A 46 -3.25 10.64 -20.97
N VAL A 47 -2.61 11.36 -20.04
CA VAL A 47 -3.29 12.38 -19.21
C VAL A 47 -3.83 13.51 -20.09
N ALA A 48 -3.08 13.94 -21.10
CA ALA A 48 -3.52 14.96 -22.05
C ALA A 48 -4.68 14.46 -22.94
N ALA A 49 -4.55 13.26 -23.52
CA ALA A 49 -5.56 12.64 -24.38
C ALA A 49 -6.87 12.36 -23.62
N GLY A 50 -6.78 12.07 -22.31
CA GLY A 50 -7.94 11.92 -21.44
C GLY A 50 -8.63 13.23 -21.04
N GLY A 51 -8.15 14.39 -21.51
CA GLY A 51 -8.66 15.70 -21.06
C GLY A 51 -8.34 16.01 -19.59
N LEU A 52 -7.35 15.32 -19.01
CA LEU A 52 -6.99 15.41 -17.60
C LEU A 52 -5.75 16.30 -17.37
N LEU A 53 -5.17 16.87 -18.42
CA LEU A 53 -4.17 17.93 -18.29
C LEU A 53 -4.88 19.18 -17.75
N THR A 54 -4.56 19.57 -16.51
CA THR A 54 -5.10 20.77 -15.83
C THR A 54 -3.96 21.65 -15.33
N VAL A 55 -4.24 22.94 -15.07
CA VAL A 55 -3.24 23.89 -14.57
C VAL A 55 -2.54 23.36 -13.32
N SER A 56 -3.31 22.82 -12.37
CA SER A 56 -2.78 22.26 -11.12
C SER A 56 -1.93 20.99 -11.30
N ARG A 57 -2.02 20.30 -12.44
CA ARG A 57 -1.22 19.10 -12.72
C ARG A 57 0.06 19.40 -13.49
N LEU A 58 0.15 20.57 -14.15
CA LEU A 58 1.33 20.93 -14.94
C LEU A 58 2.63 20.84 -14.13
N PRO A 59 2.73 21.34 -12.89
CA PRO A 59 3.98 21.28 -12.13
C PRO A 59 4.47 19.85 -11.94
N ALA A 60 3.64 18.95 -11.41
CA ALA A 60 4.04 17.56 -11.13
C ALA A 60 4.34 16.76 -12.41
N LEU A 61 3.54 16.94 -13.47
CA LEU A 61 3.74 16.26 -14.76
C LEU A 61 5.07 16.65 -15.39
N PHE A 62 5.32 17.96 -15.53
CA PHE A 62 6.52 18.44 -16.22
C PHE A 62 7.78 18.31 -15.36
N GLU A 63 7.67 18.37 -14.03
CA GLU A 63 8.76 18.01 -13.14
C GLU A 63 9.15 16.53 -13.32
N THR A 64 8.16 15.63 -13.43
CA THR A 64 8.40 14.21 -13.70
C THR A 64 9.13 14.01 -15.03
N VAL A 65 8.71 14.69 -16.09
CA VAL A 65 9.40 14.64 -17.39
C VAL A 65 10.83 15.17 -17.29
N ALA A 66 11.03 16.31 -16.64
CA ALA A 66 12.33 16.95 -16.51
C ALA A 66 13.33 16.07 -15.73
N ARG A 67 12.91 15.47 -14.61
CA ARG A 67 13.74 14.59 -13.78
C ARG A 67 14.08 13.28 -14.47
N ASN A 68 13.14 12.70 -15.20
CA ASN A 68 13.44 11.52 -16.02
C ASN A 68 14.42 11.84 -17.13
N ARG A 69 14.24 12.96 -17.85
CA ARG A 69 15.21 13.41 -18.85
C ARG A 69 16.60 13.58 -18.24
N GLN A 70 16.69 14.28 -17.10
CA GLN A 70 17.96 14.51 -16.39
C GLN A 70 18.64 13.19 -16.03
N TRP A 71 17.90 12.24 -15.45
CA TRP A 71 18.46 10.97 -15.01
C TRP A 71 18.82 10.06 -16.19
N TRP A 72 17.90 9.83 -17.13
CA TRP A 72 18.12 8.83 -18.17
C TRP A 72 19.08 9.27 -19.26
N ALA A 73 19.38 10.56 -19.37
CA ALA A 73 20.45 11.04 -20.24
C ALA A 73 21.82 10.48 -19.82
N ASN A 74 22.16 10.57 -18.52
CA ASN A 74 23.54 10.37 -18.06
C ASN A 74 23.68 9.49 -16.80
N GLY A 75 22.60 9.25 -16.06
CA GLY A 75 22.60 8.53 -14.80
C GLY A 75 22.73 7.01 -14.94
N PRO A 76 23.11 6.30 -13.86
CA PRO A 76 23.22 4.84 -13.87
C PRO A 76 21.86 4.18 -14.03
N LEU A 77 21.85 2.95 -14.56
CA LEU A 77 20.67 2.11 -14.56
C LEU A 77 20.22 1.82 -13.13
N LEU A 78 18.91 1.72 -12.95
CA LEU A 78 18.30 1.53 -11.63
C LEU A 78 17.55 0.20 -11.60
N ALA A 79 17.70 -0.53 -10.50
CA ALA A 79 16.82 -1.66 -10.19
C ALA A 79 15.38 -1.16 -9.91
N ASN A 80 14.38 -2.03 -10.10
CA ASN A 80 13.01 -1.72 -9.70
C ASN A 80 12.94 -1.41 -8.19
N GLY A 81 12.19 -0.38 -7.82
CA GLY A 81 12.04 0.06 -6.42
C GLY A 81 13.21 0.91 -5.89
N ARG A 82 14.28 1.12 -6.67
CA ARG A 82 15.40 1.96 -6.23
C ARG A 82 14.95 3.42 -6.10
N ARG A 83 15.21 4.02 -4.94
CA ARG A 83 14.95 5.45 -4.68
C ARG A 83 16.17 6.32 -4.99
N VAL A 84 15.90 7.52 -5.50
CA VAL A 84 16.90 8.54 -5.82
C VAL A 84 16.42 9.92 -5.36
N THR A 85 17.37 10.86 -5.27
CA THR A 85 17.13 12.27 -4.97
C THR A 85 17.82 13.12 -6.02
N PHE A 86 17.33 14.33 -6.24
CA PHE A 86 17.95 15.30 -7.14
C PHE A 86 18.55 16.46 -6.35
N SER A 87 19.64 17.04 -6.84
CA SER A 87 20.21 18.24 -6.23
C SER A 87 19.16 19.36 -6.17
N GLY A 88 19.09 20.04 -5.03
CA GLY A 88 18.09 21.09 -4.77
C GLY A 88 16.66 20.60 -4.50
N SER A 89 16.41 19.28 -4.50
CA SER A 89 15.09 18.70 -4.22
C SER A 89 15.15 17.77 -3.01
N ARG A 90 14.11 17.80 -2.18
CA ARG A 90 13.95 16.88 -1.04
C ARG A 90 12.96 15.76 -1.32
N LEU A 91 12.24 15.80 -2.45
CA LEU A 91 11.27 14.78 -2.84
C LEU A 91 11.91 13.40 -3.01
N VAL A 92 11.13 12.37 -2.73
CA VAL A 92 11.54 10.99 -2.96
C VAL A 92 11.07 10.56 -4.35
N TRP A 93 12.04 10.22 -5.20
CA TRP A 93 11.80 9.62 -6.50
C TRP A 93 12.09 8.13 -6.43
N GLN A 94 11.28 7.32 -7.11
CA GLN A 94 11.49 5.88 -7.15
C GLN A 94 11.41 5.37 -8.58
N HIS A 95 12.34 4.49 -8.95
CA HIS A 95 12.28 3.80 -10.22
C HIS A 95 11.24 2.68 -10.17
N TYR A 96 10.28 2.73 -11.09
CA TYR A 96 9.35 1.65 -11.36
C TYR A 96 9.71 1.06 -12.72
N ALA A 97 10.04 -0.23 -12.75
CA ALA A 97 10.42 -0.90 -14.00
C ALA A 97 9.31 -0.74 -15.05
N GLY A 98 9.69 -0.24 -16.23
CA GLY A 98 8.75 0.04 -17.31
C GLY A 98 7.91 1.32 -17.14
N GLN A 99 8.14 2.12 -16.10
CA GLN A 99 7.45 3.39 -15.84
C GLN A 99 8.42 4.56 -15.52
N GLY A 100 9.74 4.31 -15.51
CA GLY A 100 10.74 5.33 -15.22
C GLY A 100 10.76 5.76 -13.75
N LEU A 101 11.36 6.93 -13.48
CA LEU A 101 11.37 7.55 -12.16
C LEU A 101 10.02 8.24 -11.92
N GLN A 102 9.40 7.97 -10.78
CA GLN A 102 8.11 8.53 -10.41
C GLN A 102 8.17 9.18 -9.04
N LEU A 103 7.41 10.26 -8.85
CA LEU A 103 7.19 10.86 -7.54
C LEU A 103 6.56 9.82 -6.61
N GLN A 104 7.23 9.55 -5.50
CA GLN A 104 6.82 8.50 -4.57
C GLN A 104 6.25 9.14 -3.30
N TRP A 105 4.99 9.58 -3.37
CA TRP A 105 4.35 10.39 -2.32
C TRP A 105 4.38 9.77 -0.93
N LEU A 106 4.04 8.48 -0.80
CA LEU A 106 4.16 7.78 0.47
C LEU A 106 5.57 7.91 1.10
N GLY A 107 6.62 7.80 0.29
CA GLY A 107 8.00 7.90 0.72
C GLY A 107 8.41 9.34 1.02
N THR A 108 7.92 10.30 0.24
CA THR A 108 8.07 11.74 0.50
C THR A 108 7.49 12.11 1.86
N PHE A 109 6.24 11.73 2.14
CA PHE A 109 5.61 12.06 3.42
C PHE A 109 6.08 11.15 4.58
N GLY A 110 6.52 9.92 4.29
CA GLY A 110 7.23 9.08 5.25
C GLY A 110 8.55 9.73 5.68
N LYS A 111 9.31 10.30 4.73
CA LYS A 111 10.50 11.10 5.01
C LYS A 111 10.17 12.34 5.83
N ALA A 112 9.11 13.08 5.48
CA ALA A 112 8.68 14.24 6.27
C ALA A 112 8.35 13.87 7.73
N ASN A 113 7.61 12.78 7.95
CA ASN A 113 7.34 12.27 9.29
C ASN A 113 8.62 11.84 10.03
N GLY A 114 9.60 11.27 9.34
CA GLY A 114 10.92 10.96 9.92
C GLY A 114 11.72 12.22 10.30
N LEU A 115 11.69 13.27 9.48
CA LEU A 115 12.33 14.55 9.78
C LEU A 115 11.70 15.22 11.02
N PHE A 116 10.37 15.17 11.13
CA PHE A 116 9.67 15.62 12.34
C PHE A 116 10.13 14.84 13.58
N GLN A 117 10.24 13.51 13.50
CA GLN A 117 10.71 12.67 14.61
C GLN A 117 12.15 12.97 15.03
N ALA A 118 13.01 13.39 14.09
CA ALA A 118 14.40 13.73 14.38
C ALA A 118 14.57 15.01 15.22
N ARG A 119 13.55 15.87 15.32
CA ARG A 119 13.52 17.12 16.12
C ARG A 119 14.65 18.14 15.87
N THR A 120 15.52 17.89 14.91
CA THR A 120 16.72 18.69 14.59
C THR A 120 16.75 19.10 13.12
N ARG A 121 15.64 18.86 12.40
CA ARG A 121 15.58 18.93 10.94
C ARG A 121 14.46 19.83 10.43
N ASP A 122 14.17 20.90 11.16
CA ASP A 122 13.01 21.77 10.93
C ASP A 122 13.07 22.46 9.56
N THR A 123 14.25 22.95 9.14
CA THR A 123 14.45 23.51 7.78
C THR A 123 14.20 22.46 6.70
N GLN A 124 14.72 21.24 6.86
CA GLN A 124 14.52 20.18 5.87
C GLN A 124 13.05 19.73 5.79
N LEU A 125 12.34 19.75 6.93
CA LEU A 125 10.92 19.45 6.99
C LEU A 125 10.11 20.50 6.23
N ARG A 126 10.36 21.78 6.51
CA ARG A 126 9.70 22.91 5.84
C ARG A 126 9.89 22.83 4.33
N GLU A 127 11.14 22.78 3.87
CA GLU A 127 11.47 22.75 2.44
C GLU A 127 10.84 21.55 1.71
N LEU A 128 10.82 20.37 2.34
CA LEU A 128 10.20 19.18 1.76
C LEU A 128 8.68 19.34 1.58
N LEU A 129 8.00 19.92 2.57
CA LEU A 129 6.55 20.08 2.52
C LEU A 129 6.14 21.23 1.59
N ASP A 130 6.95 22.28 1.50
CA ASP A 130 6.75 23.36 0.52
C ASP A 130 6.86 22.84 -0.91
N GLU A 131 7.92 22.07 -1.18
CA GLU A 131 8.11 21.42 -2.48
C GLU A 131 6.97 20.46 -2.80
N ALA A 132 6.48 19.69 -1.82
CA ALA A 132 5.35 18.79 -2.01
C ALA A 132 4.04 19.53 -2.30
N LEU A 133 3.72 20.58 -1.55
CA LEU A 133 2.49 21.38 -1.73
C LEU A 133 2.47 22.08 -3.08
N ALA A 134 3.61 22.56 -3.57
CA ALA A 134 3.74 23.16 -4.90
C ALA A 134 3.42 22.20 -6.07
N LEU A 135 3.43 20.89 -5.81
CA LEU A 135 3.15 19.83 -6.79
C LEU A 135 1.78 19.17 -6.56
N ALA A 136 0.99 19.61 -5.59
CA ALA A 136 -0.33 19.05 -5.34
C ALA A 136 -1.31 19.44 -6.46
N ALA A 137 -2.13 18.49 -6.91
CA ALA A 137 -3.13 18.72 -7.93
C ALA A 137 -4.50 19.01 -7.31
N GLN A 138 -5.31 19.87 -7.94
CA GLN A 138 -6.71 20.02 -7.57
C GLN A 138 -7.47 18.72 -7.87
N ARG A 139 -8.11 18.17 -6.85
CA ARG A 139 -8.86 16.91 -6.94
C ARG A 139 -9.86 16.82 -5.78
N ALA A 140 -11.05 16.27 -6.05
CA ALA A 140 -12.03 15.94 -5.00
C ALA A 140 -12.40 17.13 -4.09
N GLY A 141 -12.57 18.32 -4.68
CA GLY A 141 -12.91 19.55 -3.96
C GLY A 141 -11.80 20.12 -3.08
N GLY A 142 -10.55 19.67 -3.27
CA GLY A 142 -9.38 20.14 -2.54
C GLY A 142 -8.10 19.81 -3.30
N ILE A 143 -7.07 19.34 -2.60
CA ILE A 143 -5.81 18.91 -3.20
C ILE A 143 -5.56 17.41 -3.03
N ALA A 144 -4.81 16.81 -3.95
CA ALA A 144 -4.30 15.45 -3.84
C ALA A 144 -2.86 15.35 -4.33
N PHE A 145 -2.09 14.47 -3.69
CA PHE A 145 -0.77 14.07 -4.15
C PHE A 145 -0.93 12.88 -5.11
N GLU A 146 -1.13 13.19 -6.39
CA GLU A 146 -1.49 12.22 -7.43
C GLU A 146 -0.30 11.39 -7.90
N TYR A 147 -0.52 10.10 -8.12
CA TYR A 147 0.37 9.25 -8.88
C TYR A 147 0.04 9.36 -10.37
N LEU A 148 1.05 9.77 -11.15
CA LEU A 148 0.94 10.15 -12.55
C LEU A 148 1.46 9.07 -13.51
N PHE A 149 1.39 7.80 -13.09
CA PHE A 149 1.82 6.67 -13.91
C PHE A 149 0.94 5.43 -13.75
N ARG A 150 1.09 4.46 -14.67
CA ARG A 150 0.35 3.19 -14.64
C ARG A 150 0.91 2.26 -13.56
N PHE A 151 0.03 1.74 -12.71
CA PHE A 151 0.43 0.84 -11.62
C PHE A 151 -0.71 -0.10 -11.25
N GLY A 152 -0.44 -1.40 -11.08
CA GLY A 152 -1.43 -2.35 -10.56
C GLY A 152 -2.74 -2.43 -11.37
N GLY A 153 -2.69 -2.14 -12.67
CA GLY A 153 -3.87 -2.05 -13.55
C GLY A 153 -4.54 -0.66 -13.59
N GLY A 154 -4.15 0.27 -12.72
CA GLY A 154 -4.62 1.66 -12.74
C GLY A 154 -3.94 2.50 -13.83
N ARG A 155 -4.69 3.47 -14.37
CA ARG A 155 -4.18 4.51 -15.29
C ARG A 155 -4.00 5.84 -14.55
N PRO A 156 -3.04 6.68 -14.95
CA PRO A 156 -2.90 8.01 -14.37
C PRO A 156 -4.06 8.94 -14.75
N PRO A 157 -4.39 9.94 -13.92
CA PRO A 157 -3.91 10.15 -12.55
C PRO A 157 -4.76 9.39 -11.52
N TRP A 158 -4.12 8.82 -10.50
CA TRP A 158 -4.81 8.18 -9.38
C TRP A 158 -4.27 8.64 -8.03
N ALA A 159 -5.09 8.50 -6.98
CA ALA A 159 -4.75 8.89 -5.62
C ALA A 159 -4.68 7.69 -4.69
N SER A 160 -3.96 7.84 -3.57
CA SER A 160 -3.83 6.80 -2.55
C SER A 160 -4.23 7.32 -1.16
N GLY A 161 -5.18 6.65 -0.50
CA GLY A 161 -5.58 7.01 0.85
C GLY A 161 -4.44 6.83 1.86
N LEU A 162 -3.57 5.84 1.63
CA LEU A 162 -2.34 5.65 2.41
C LEU A 162 -1.41 6.85 2.29
N ALA A 163 -1.03 7.22 1.05
CA ALA A 163 -0.11 8.34 0.83
C ALA A 163 -0.70 9.67 1.32
N GLN A 164 -1.99 9.90 1.06
CA GLN A 164 -2.66 11.12 1.48
C GLN A 164 -2.82 11.22 3.00
N GLY A 165 -3.15 10.11 3.67
CA GLY A 165 -3.19 10.07 5.13
C GLY A 165 -1.83 10.35 5.75
N THR A 166 -0.75 9.77 5.20
CA THR A 166 0.62 10.10 5.61
C THR A 166 0.98 11.57 5.34
N ALA A 167 0.44 12.18 4.28
CA ALA A 167 0.61 13.60 3.98
C ALA A 167 -0.09 14.50 4.99
N VAL A 168 -1.39 14.25 5.24
CA VAL A 168 -2.21 14.95 6.24
C VAL A 168 -1.53 14.90 7.60
N GLN A 169 -1.00 13.73 7.98
CA GLN A 169 -0.19 13.56 9.18
C GLN A 169 1.05 14.47 9.21
N ALA A 170 1.87 14.43 8.15
CA ALA A 170 3.12 15.18 8.08
C ALA A 170 2.88 16.70 8.12
N LEU A 171 1.89 17.18 7.38
CA LEU A 171 1.48 18.58 7.34
C LEU A 171 0.99 19.05 8.72
N SER A 172 0.15 18.27 9.39
CA SER A 172 -0.36 18.61 10.74
C SER A 172 0.77 18.72 11.77
N ARG A 173 1.70 17.77 11.74
CA ARG A 173 2.88 17.76 12.61
C ARG A 173 3.80 18.95 12.35
N ALA A 174 4.01 19.29 11.08
CA ALA A 174 4.81 20.45 10.69
C ALA A 174 4.16 21.76 11.11
N ALA A 175 2.84 21.90 10.98
CA ALA A 175 2.11 23.09 11.40
C ALA A 175 2.38 23.42 12.87
N VAL A 176 2.29 22.43 13.75
CA VAL A 176 2.59 22.57 15.18
C VAL A 176 4.08 22.79 15.43
N ARG A 177 4.93 21.97 14.83
CA ARG A 177 6.39 21.98 15.09
C ARG A 177 7.05 23.28 14.67
N LEU A 178 6.66 23.79 13.51
CA LEU A 178 7.26 24.96 12.86
C LEU A 178 6.51 26.26 13.22
N ASN A 179 5.39 26.16 13.94
CA ASN A 179 4.46 27.26 14.20
C ASN A 179 3.99 27.93 12.90
N GLU A 180 3.58 27.12 11.91
CA GLU A 180 3.19 27.57 10.57
C GLU A 180 1.79 27.05 10.21
N PRO A 181 0.73 27.83 10.53
CA PRO A 181 -0.67 27.41 10.33
C PRO A 181 -1.03 27.04 8.89
N ARG A 182 -0.34 27.59 7.89
CA ARG A 182 -0.51 27.26 6.47
C ARG A 182 -0.41 25.75 6.16
N PHE A 183 0.34 25.00 6.97
CA PHE A 183 0.40 23.54 6.80
C PHE A 183 -0.89 22.85 7.27
N PHE A 184 -1.63 23.42 8.23
CA PHE A 184 -3.00 22.97 8.50
C PHE A 184 -3.94 23.25 7.35
N ASP A 185 -3.79 24.38 6.65
CA ASP A 185 -4.60 24.67 5.46
C ASP A 185 -4.35 23.65 4.34
N GLY A 186 -3.08 23.31 4.12
CA GLY A 186 -2.70 22.22 3.21
C GLY A 186 -3.29 20.86 3.64
N ALA A 187 -3.23 20.53 4.93
CA ALA A 187 -3.80 19.29 5.47
C ALA A 187 -5.34 19.25 5.33
N ARG A 188 -6.02 20.37 5.57
CA ARG A 188 -7.47 20.52 5.41
C ARG A 188 -7.89 20.40 3.95
N ALA A 189 -7.17 21.09 3.04
CA ALA A 189 -7.41 20.97 1.60
C ALA A 189 -7.19 19.53 1.10
N ALA A 190 -6.30 18.76 1.74
CA ALA A 190 -6.04 17.36 1.42
C ALA A 190 -7.16 16.39 1.86
N LEU A 191 -8.16 16.83 2.64
CA LEU A 191 -9.25 15.96 3.11
C LEU A 191 -10.27 15.61 2.04
N GLY A 192 -10.31 16.36 0.93
CA GLY A 192 -11.28 16.18 -0.16
C GLY A 192 -11.42 14.73 -0.64
N ILE A 193 -10.30 14.01 -0.72
CA ILE A 193 -10.31 12.62 -1.20
C ILE A 193 -11.04 11.65 -0.25
N PHE A 194 -11.10 11.93 1.06
CA PHE A 194 -11.75 11.07 2.05
C PHE A 194 -13.26 11.31 2.13
N ARG A 195 -13.73 12.41 1.55
CA ARG A 195 -15.17 12.69 1.31
C ARG A 195 -15.69 12.06 0.03
N THR A 196 -14.82 11.83 -0.94
CA THR A 196 -15.23 11.60 -2.34
C THR A 196 -15.09 10.13 -2.72
N ALA A 197 -16.08 9.62 -3.46
CA ALA A 197 -16.06 8.27 -3.98
C ALA A 197 -15.01 8.08 -5.09
N PRO A 198 -14.51 6.85 -5.31
CA PRO A 198 -13.77 6.49 -6.51
C PRO A 198 -14.51 6.84 -7.82
N PRO A 199 -13.79 7.19 -8.90
CA PRO A 199 -12.33 7.26 -8.96
C PRO A 199 -11.73 8.56 -8.39
N GLN A 200 -12.51 9.61 -8.14
CA GLN A 200 -12.02 10.94 -7.74
C GLN A 200 -11.45 10.97 -6.32
N GLY A 201 -12.04 10.25 -5.37
CA GLY A 201 -11.49 10.07 -4.02
C GLY A 201 -11.26 8.62 -3.66
N VAL A 202 -11.20 8.33 -2.37
CA VAL A 202 -10.87 7.02 -1.82
C VAL A 202 -11.96 6.47 -0.89
N ARG A 203 -13.07 7.20 -0.73
CA ARG A 203 -14.16 6.83 0.18
C ARG A 203 -15.04 5.77 -0.46
N VAL A 204 -15.23 4.63 0.22
CA VAL A 204 -16.36 3.75 -0.12
C VAL A 204 -17.20 3.53 1.11
N ASP A 205 -18.43 4.02 1.05
CA ASP A 205 -19.41 3.85 2.10
C ASP A 205 -19.83 2.38 2.23
N THR A 206 -20.05 1.99 3.49
CA THR A 206 -20.50 0.67 3.88
C THR A 206 -21.43 0.83 5.08
N GLU A 207 -22.07 -0.26 5.51
CA GLU A 207 -23.00 -0.26 6.65
C GLU A 207 -22.42 0.39 7.91
N ASN A 208 -21.16 0.10 8.26
CA ASN A 208 -20.51 0.57 9.49
C ASN A 208 -19.59 1.77 9.27
N GLY A 209 -19.83 2.57 8.23
CA GLY A 209 -18.99 3.72 7.85
C GLY A 209 -18.07 3.45 6.66
N PRO A 210 -17.30 4.46 6.21
CA PRO A 210 -16.48 4.36 5.01
C PRO A 210 -15.18 3.58 5.21
N HIS A 211 -14.81 2.78 4.21
CA HIS A 211 -13.43 2.30 4.05
C HIS A 211 -12.65 3.27 3.14
N TYR A 212 -11.46 3.71 3.57
CA TYR A 212 -10.58 4.55 2.75
C TYR A 212 -9.57 3.70 1.97
N LEU A 213 -9.73 3.67 0.65
CA LEU A 213 -8.93 2.85 -0.25
C LEU A 213 -7.46 3.27 -0.32
N ILE A 214 -6.58 2.28 -0.44
CA ILE A 214 -5.18 2.53 -0.83
C ILE A 214 -5.06 3.00 -2.29
N TYR A 215 -5.96 2.58 -3.19
CA TYR A 215 -5.91 2.93 -4.62
C TYR A 215 -7.28 3.42 -5.06
N SER A 216 -7.38 4.68 -5.51
CA SER A 216 -8.64 5.28 -5.96
C SER A 216 -9.22 4.59 -7.20
N TYR A 217 -8.41 3.85 -7.97
CA TYR A 217 -8.87 3.13 -9.16
C TYR A 217 -9.38 1.70 -8.87
N ALA A 218 -9.22 1.18 -7.65
CA ALA A 218 -9.53 -0.22 -7.32
C ALA A 218 -10.57 -0.32 -6.19
N PRO A 219 -11.85 0.07 -6.44
CA PRO A 219 -12.87 0.18 -5.38
C PRO A 219 -13.22 -1.12 -4.67
N LYS A 220 -12.91 -2.27 -5.27
CA LYS A 220 -13.17 -3.61 -4.70
C LYS A 220 -11.98 -4.17 -3.90
N LEU A 221 -10.80 -3.56 -3.99
CA LEU A 221 -9.60 -4.01 -3.31
C LEU A 221 -9.46 -3.28 -1.96
N ARG A 222 -9.75 -3.98 -0.87
CA ARG A 222 -9.69 -3.44 0.49
C ARG A 222 -8.35 -3.82 1.10
N VAL A 223 -7.43 -2.87 1.20
CA VAL A 223 -6.08 -3.09 1.75
C VAL A 223 -5.99 -2.47 3.13
N LEU A 224 -5.77 -3.30 4.15
CA LEU A 224 -5.93 -2.86 5.53
C LEU A 224 -4.84 -1.91 5.99
N ASN A 225 -3.58 -2.15 5.62
CA ASN A 225 -2.49 -1.24 6.04
C ASN A 225 -2.69 0.18 5.47
N GLY A 226 -3.26 0.29 4.26
CA GLY A 226 -3.65 1.54 3.65
C GLY A 226 -4.70 2.28 4.46
N PHE A 227 -5.73 1.55 4.86
CA PHE A 227 -6.83 2.10 5.64
C PHE A 227 -6.41 2.53 7.04
N VAL A 228 -5.65 1.69 7.77
CA VAL A 228 -5.18 2.01 9.13
C VAL A 228 -4.24 3.23 9.12
N GLN A 229 -3.35 3.35 8.13
CA GLN A 229 -2.50 4.54 8.01
C GLN A 229 -3.28 5.81 7.65
N ALA A 230 -4.34 5.69 6.84
CA ALA A 230 -5.23 6.82 6.57
C ALA A 230 -5.88 7.32 7.88
N LEU A 231 -6.36 6.40 8.72
CA LEU A 231 -6.94 6.72 10.02
C LEU A 231 -5.92 7.33 10.99
N ASN A 232 -4.68 6.81 11.04
CA ASN A 232 -3.61 7.43 11.84
C ASN A 232 -3.36 8.89 11.44
N GLY A 233 -3.43 9.21 10.14
CA GLY A 233 -3.25 10.57 9.66
C GLY A 233 -4.44 11.48 9.92
N LEU A 234 -5.66 10.98 9.72
CA LEU A 234 -6.89 11.70 10.04
C LEU A 234 -6.99 12.00 11.55
N HIS A 235 -6.59 11.04 12.40
CA HIS A 235 -6.49 11.24 13.85
C HIS A 235 -5.54 12.38 14.22
N ASP A 236 -4.29 12.33 13.72
CA ASP A 236 -3.30 13.37 13.99
C ASP A 236 -3.83 14.76 13.56
N PHE A 237 -4.46 14.87 12.39
CA PHE A 237 -5.04 16.14 11.95
C PHE A 237 -6.21 16.60 12.82
N ALA A 238 -7.16 15.71 13.09
CA ALA A 238 -8.34 15.99 13.91
C ALA A 238 -7.96 16.56 15.29
N LEU A 239 -6.91 16.01 15.90
CA LEU A 239 -6.41 16.41 17.20
C LEU A 239 -5.56 17.68 17.14
N LEU A 240 -4.58 17.74 16.24
CA LEU A 240 -3.62 18.85 16.18
C LEU A 240 -4.25 20.14 15.63
N ALA A 241 -5.16 20.03 14.66
CA ALA A 241 -5.84 21.18 14.06
C ALA A 241 -7.16 21.55 14.78
N ASN A 242 -7.56 20.78 15.79
CA ASN A 242 -8.88 20.87 16.43
C ASN A 242 -10.04 20.88 15.42
N ASP A 243 -9.92 20.08 14.36
CA ASP A 243 -10.80 20.16 13.19
C ASP A 243 -12.00 19.21 13.29
N ALA A 244 -13.21 19.76 13.15
CA ALA A 244 -14.46 19.00 13.30
C ALA A 244 -14.68 17.99 12.17
N GLU A 245 -14.29 18.34 10.94
CA GLU A 245 -14.41 17.45 9.79
C GLU A 245 -13.38 16.32 9.88
N GLY A 246 -12.14 16.63 10.27
CA GLY A 246 -11.11 15.64 10.55
C GLY A 246 -11.59 14.61 11.57
N ARG A 247 -12.22 15.06 12.66
CA ARG A 247 -12.84 14.18 13.66
C ARG A 247 -13.93 13.29 13.05
N ALA A 248 -14.86 13.87 12.28
CA ALA A 248 -15.94 13.11 11.66
C ALA A 248 -15.43 12.03 10.69
N LEU A 249 -14.44 12.37 9.85
CA LEU A 249 -13.81 11.42 8.92
C LEU A 249 -13.06 10.30 9.65
N PHE A 250 -12.35 10.62 10.73
CA PHE A 250 -11.71 9.61 11.56
C PHE A 250 -12.76 8.70 12.19
N SER A 251 -13.73 9.23 12.93
CA SER A 251 -14.71 8.43 13.69
C SER A 251 -15.53 7.53 12.77
N ALA A 252 -15.96 8.03 11.61
CA ALA A 252 -16.69 7.22 10.64
C ALA A 252 -15.83 6.07 10.07
N GLY A 253 -14.55 6.33 9.77
CA GLY A 253 -13.65 5.29 9.28
C GLY A 253 -13.19 4.32 10.38
N GLU A 254 -13.04 4.79 11.61
CA GLU A 254 -12.71 3.95 12.77
C GLU A 254 -13.83 2.95 13.07
N ASN A 255 -15.11 3.38 13.01
CA ASN A 255 -16.26 2.49 13.11
C ASN A 255 -16.18 1.35 12.07
N ARG A 256 -15.80 1.69 10.84
CA ARG A 256 -15.62 0.70 9.78
C ARG A 256 -14.43 -0.22 10.06
N LEU A 257 -13.29 0.33 10.49
CA LEU A 257 -12.11 -0.47 10.83
C LEU A 257 -12.47 -1.48 11.92
N ARG A 258 -13.13 -1.05 12.98
CA ARG A 258 -13.57 -1.92 14.09
C ARG A 258 -14.41 -3.09 13.60
N ALA A 259 -15.35 -2.84 12.68
CA ALA A 259 -16.21 -3.86 12.11
C ALA A 259 -15.49 -4.86 11.18
N GLU A 260 -14.47 -4.42 10.43
CA GLU A 260 -13.81 -5.28 9.43
C GLU A 260 -12.50 -5.93 9.89
N LEU A 261 -11.87 -5.40 10.96
CA LEU A 261 -10.53 -5.77 11.39
C LEU A 261 -10.38 -7.27 11.67
N GLY A 262 -11.41 -7.90 12.26
CA GLY A 262 -11.41 -9.35 12.50
C GLY A 262 -11.26 -10.19 11.22
N GLY A 263 -11.74 -9.69 10.07
CA GLY A 263 -11.61 -10.37 8.77
C GLY A 263 -10.19 -10.39 8.21
N TYR A 264 -9.27 -9.63 8.81
CA TYR A 264 -7.85 -9.56 8.43
C TYR A 264 -6.92 -10.28 9.41
N ASP A 265 -7.45 -10.85 10.49
CA ASP A 265 -6.73 -11.75 11.38
C ASP A 265 -7.09 -13.19 11.00
N THR A 266 -6.13 -13.97 10.52
CA THR A 266 -6.36 -15.37 10.13
C THR A 266 -6.37 -16.32 11.34
N GLY A 267 -6.14 -15.79 12.55
CA GLY A 267 -5.84 -16.56 13.76
C GLY A 267 -4.37 -16.96 13.87
N GLY A 268 -3.54 -16.63 12.87
CA GLY A 268 -2.09 -16.76 13.00
C GLY A 268 -1.22 -15.99 12.02
N TRP A 269 -1.84 -15.09 11.28
CA TRP A 269 -1.19 -14.12 10.41
C TRP A 269 -2.16 -12.99 10.12
N SER A 270 -1.66 -12.00 9.38
CA SER A 270 -2.50 -10.92 8.89
C SER A 270 -2.79 -11.06 7.40
N ARG A 271 -3.94 -10.55 6.98
CA ARG A 271 -4.24 -10.32 5.57
C ARG A 271 -3.80 -8.93 5.13
N TYR A 272 -3.19 -8.86 3.95
CA TYR A 272 -2.87 -7.60 3.31
C TYR A 272 -4.14 -6.94 2.79
N SER A 273 -5.01 -7.75 2.20
CA SER A 273 -6.28 -7.31 1.61
C SER A 273 -7.41 -8.32 1.86
N ASN A 274 -8.64 -7.94 1.49
CA ASN A 274 -9.79 -8.85 1.46
C ASN A 274 -9.62 -10.07 0.54
N ALA A 275 -8.53 -10.17 -0.25
CA ALA A 275 -8.28 -11.28 -1.16
C ALA A 275 -6.96 -12.02 -0.91
N ARG A 276 -6.06 -11.50 -0.06
CA ARG A 276 -4.67 -11.99 0.00
C ARG A 276 -4.04 -11.82 1.38
N ASP A 277 -3.31 -12.84 1.80
CA ASP A 277 -2.46 -12.82 2.99
C ASP A 277 -1.26 -11.85 2.85
N SER A 278 -0.81 -11.29 3.97
CA SER A 278 0.38 -10.44 4.00
C SER A 278 1.64 -11.25 3.71
N ASP A 279 2.61 -10.64 3.02
CA ASP A 279 4.00 -11.06 3.19
C ASP A 279 4.55 -10.55 4.54
N VAL A 280 5.79 -10.92 4.89
CA VAL A 280 6.40 -10.50 6.16
C VAL A 280 6.47 -8.98 6.29
N GLY A 281 6.74 -8.26 5.19
CA GLY A 281 6.83 -6.81 5.18
C GLY A 281 5.48 -6.17 5.48
N TYR A 282 4.43 -6.59 4.78
CA TYR A 282 3.07 -6.09 5.01
C TYR A 282 2.50 -6.50 6.35
N HIS A 283 2.87 -7.67 6.88
CA HIS A 283 2.46 -8.12 8.20
C HIS A 283 3.03 -7.19 9.29
N LYS A 284 4.34 -6.94 9.25
CA LYS A 284 5.03 -5.99 10.14
C LYS A 284 4.47 -4.58 9.99
N LEU A 285 4.25 -4.12 8.76
CA LEU A 285 3.73 -2.78 8.49
C LEU A 285 2.33 -2.57 9.08
N LEU A 286 1.41 -3.52 8.85
CA LEU A 286 0.05 -3.45 9.40
C LEU A 286 0.09 -3.49 10.93
N ARG A 287 0.89 -4.39 11.53
CA ARG A 287 1.11 -4.44 12.97
C ARG A 287 1.56 -3.09 13.52
N ASP A 288 2.54 -2.46 12.89
CA ASP A 288 3.08 -1.19 13.37
C ASP A 288 2.08 -0.03 13.21
N PHE A 289 1.26 -0.02 12.15
CA PHE A 289 0.16 0.93 12.04
C PHE A 289 -0.95 0.72 13.08
N LEU A 290 -1.26 -0.52 13.45
CA LEU A 290 -2.20 -0.82 14.52
C LEU A 290 -1.64 -0.44 15.91
N ARG A 291 -0.34 -0.65 16.16
CA ARG A 291 0.33 -0.14 17.37
C ARG A 291 0.24 1.38 17.45
N ASN A 292 0.49 2.06 16.33
CA ASN A 292 0.39 3.51 16.25
C ASN A 292 -1.03 4.03 16.52
N LEU A 293 -2.06 3.32 16.05
CA LEU A 293 -3.46 3.67 16.32
C LEU A 293 -3.84 3.37 17.78
N CYS A 294 -3.45 2.21 18.31
CA CYS A 294 -3.60 1.84 19.71
C CYS A 294 -2.98 2.90 20.64
N GLY A 295 -1.75 3.36 20.36
CA GLY A 295 -1.08 4.39 21.15
C GLY A 295 -1.85 5.71 21.16
N ARG A 296 -2.27 6.20 19.98
CA ARG A 296 -3.09 7.41 19.84
C ARG A 296 -4.36 7.38 20.68
N LEU A 297 -5.12 6.30 20.56
CA LEU A 297 -6.38 6.15 21.27
C LEU A 297 -6.18 5.93 22.78
N THR A 298 -5.08 5.29 23.18
CA THR A 298 -4.68 5.20 24.59
C THR A 298 -4.33 6.57 25.16
N ASP A 299 -3.62 7.40 24.40
CA ASP A 299 -3.27 8.76 24.83
C ASP A 299 -4.52 9.64 24.93
N ASP A 300 -5.46 9.52 23.99
CA ASP A 300 -6.75 10.20 24.04
C ASP A 300 -7.57 9.84 25.29
N ALA A 301 -7.58 8.56 25.68
CA ALA A 301 -8.29 8.09 26.86
C ALA A 301 -7.73 8.68 28.16
N LYS A 302 -6.44 9.03 28.20
CA LYS A 302 -5.76 9.63 29.36
C LYS A 302 -5.91 11.16 29.43
N ARG A 303 -6.33 11.81 28.35
CA ARG A 303 -6.50 13.27 28.34
C ARG A 303 -7.66 13.68 29.24
N PRO A 304 -7.51 14.75 30.06
CA PRO A 304 -8.60 15.31 30.86
C PRO A 304 -9.83 15.58 30.01
N ASP A 305 -11.01 15.36 30.58
CA ASP A 305 -12.27 15.69 29.90
C ASP A 305 -12.38 17.22 29.74
N GLY A 306 -12.72 17.69 28.54
CA GLY A 306 -12.82 19.13 28.23
C GLY A 306 -12.41 19.57 26.82
N GLY A 307 -11.90 18.69 25.96
CA GLY A 307 -11.57 19.00 24.55
C GLY A 307 -12.13 17.96 23.56
N PRO A 308 -12.41 18.33 22.29
CA PRO A 308 -12.93 17.39 21.30
C PRO A 308 -11.87 16.33 20.95
N LYS A 309 -12.09 15.08 21.36
CA LYS A 309 -11.24 13.93 21.01
C LYS A 309 -12.00 12.92 20.14
N PRO A 310 -11.35 12.26 19.16
CA PRO A 310 -12.02 11.26 18.33
C PRO A 310 -12.53 10.03 19.11
N GLY A 311 -12.02 9.79 20.33
CA GLY A 311 -12.70 9.05 21.40
C GLY A 311 -13.15 7.64 21.06
N ALA A 312 -12.23 6.72 20.76
CA ALA A 312 -12.52 5.31 20.49
C ALA A 312 -11.75 4.37 21.42
N ASP A 313 -12.33 3.21 21.74
CA ASP A 313 -11.69 2.19 22.58
C ASP A 313 -10.43 1.60 21.89
N PRO A 314 -9.24 1.72 22.49
CA PRO A 314 -7.99 1.23 21.90
C PRO A 314 -7.85 -0.30 21.92
N ALA A 315 -8.58 -1.01 22.79
CA ALA A 315 -8.28 -2.40 23.14
C ALA A 315 -8.22 -3.37 21.94
N PRO A 316 -9.14 -3.33 20.94
CA PRO A 316 -9.09 -4.25 19.81
C PRO A 316 -7.82 -4.08 18.96
N TYR A 317 -7.37 -2.83 18.79
CA TYR A 317 -6.18 -2.51 18.00
C TYR A 317 -4.90 -2.96 18.71
N CYS A 318 -4.84 -2.72 20.03
CA CYS A 318 -3.73 -3.18 20.86
C CYS A 318 -3.62 -4.71 20.86
N ALA A 319 -4.73 -5.41 21.04
CA ALA A 319 -4.78 -6.87 21.07
C ALA A 319 -4.34 -7.49 19.74
N ILE A 320 -4.82 -6.97 18.60
CA ILE A 320 -4.43 -7.49 17.27
C ILE A 320 -2.98 -7.17 16.95
N ALA A 321 -2.51 -5.97 17.28
CA ALA A 321 -1.10 -5.63 17.15
C ALA A 321 -0.19 -6.57 17.96
N GLN A 322 -0.59 -6.95 19.18
CA GLN A 322 0.13 -7.91 19.99
C GLN A 322 0.13 -9.31 19.36
N ARG A 323 -1.01 -9.80 18.87
CA ARG A 323 -1.09 -11.10 18.17
C ARG A 323 -0.21 -11.14 16.93
N PHE A 324 -0.26 -10.11 16.07
CA PHE A 324 0.64 -10.00 14.91
C PHE A 324 2.12 -9.86 15.32
N THR A 325 2.42 -9.46 16.56
CA THR A 325 3.79 -9.53 17.06
C THR A 325 4.21 -10.98 17.31
N GLN A 326 3.34 -11.74 17.98
CA GLN A 326 3.57 -13.14 18.34
C GLN A 326 3.61 -14.06 17.10
N ASP A 327 2.80 -13.76 16.09
CA ASP A 327 2.71 -14.55 14.86
C ASP A 327 4.01 -14.62 14.06
N LEU A 328 4.93 -13.67 14.28
CA LEU A 328 6.26 -13.66 13.66
C LEU A 328 7.19 -14.77 14.18
N THR A 329 6.95 -15.29 15.38
CA THR A 329 7.82 -16.29 16.03
C THR A 329 7.09 -17.57 16.42
N ARG A 330 5.75 -17.58 16.37
CA ARG A 330 4.96 -18.80 16.62
C ARG A 330 5.10 -19.78 15.46
N ASP A 331 5.07 -21.08 15.70
CA ASP A 331 5.04 -22.05 14.59
C ASP A 331 3.70 -22.06 13.84
N PRO A 332 3.68 -22.35 12.52
CA PRO A 332 2.43 -22.53 11.78
C PRO A 332 1.64 -23.75 12.26
N LYS A 333 0.31 -23.65 12.29
CA LYS A 333 -0.57 -24.79 12.55
C LYS A 333 -1.03 -25.39 11.23
N ILE A 334 -0.59 -26.61 10.95
CA ILE A 334 -0.96 -27.36 9.74
C ILE A 334 -1.70 -28.66 10.10
N ALA A 335 -2.76 -28.99 9.37
CA ALA A 335 -3.49 -30.24 9.56
C ALA A 335 -4.02 -30.84 8.26
N LEU A 336 -3.92 -32.17 8.12
CA LEU A 336 -4.51 -32.92 7.02
C LEU A 336 -6.02 -32.97 7.16
N ARG A 337 -6.76 -32.68 6.08
CA ARG A 337 -8.23 -32.77 6.05
C ARG A 337 -8.74 -33.92 5.18
N SER A 338 -8.04 -34.22 4.08
CA SER A 338 -8.40 -35.36 3.23
C SER A 338 -8.17 -36.68 3.95
N ARG A 339 -9.22 -37.50 4.06
CA ARG A 339 -9.12 -38.90 4.52
C ARG A 339 -9.02 -39.89 3.36
N ARG A 340 -9.60 -39.54 2.21
CA ARG A 340 -9.66 -40.39 1.01
C ARG A 340 -9.39 -39.60 -0.26
N VAL A 341 -8.71 -40.21 -1.21
CA VAL A 341 -8.60 -39.77 -2.62
C VAL A 341 -8.76 -40.98 -3.54
N ARG A 342 -8.84 -40.78 -4.86
CA ARG A 342 -9.01 -41.87 -5.83
C ARG A 342 -7.79 -41.96 -6.75
N ALA A 343 -7.34 -43.18 -7.02
CA ALA A 343 -6.30 -43.45 -8.00
C ALA A 343 -6.74 -43.16 -9.44
N GLY A 344 -5.77 -43.04 -10.33
CA GLY A 344 -5.98 -42.95 -11.78
C GLY A 344 -6.26 -41.56 -12.33
N ARG A 345 -6.72 -40.60 -11.50
CA ARG A 345 -7.03 -39.22 -11.91
C ARG A 345 -6.42 -38.17 -10.97
N PRO A 346 -6.28 -36.90 -11.40
CA PRO A 346 -5.83 -35.83 -10.51
C PRO A 346 -6.67 -35.76 -9.22
N ALA A 347 -5.99 -35.60 -8.09
CA ALA A 347 -6.61 -35.49 -6.78
C ALA A 347 -6.12 -34.24 -6.05
N SER A 348 -6.99 -33.63 -5.25
CA SER A 348 -6.62 -32.53 -4.36
C SER A 348 -6.55 -33.03 -2.92
N VAL A 349 -5.36 -32.99 -2.33
CA VAL A 349 -5.17 -33.33 -0.91
C VAL A 349 -5.43 -32.07 -0.09
N LYS A 350 -6.59 -32.04 0.58
CA LYS A 350 -7.07 -30.89 1.35
C LYS A 350 -6.37 -30.83 2.71
N LEU A 351 -6.01 -29.62 3.11
CA LEU A 351 -5.37 -29.32 4.39
C LEU A 351 -5.85 -27.96 4.93
N THR A 352 -5.59 -27.70 6.21
CA THR A 352 -5.76 -26.39 6.82
C THR A 352 -4.43 -25.84 7.28
N LEU A 353 -4.28 -24.52 7.20
CA LEU A 353 -3.09 -23.78 7.58
C LEU A 353 -3.53 -22.45 8.23
N ASP A 354 -2.93 -22.02 9.35
CA ASP A 354 -3.31 -20.75 9.99
C ASP A 354 -2.54 -19.53 9.43
N LYS A 355 -1.41 -19.75 8.73
CA LYS A 355 -0.61 -18.69 8.12
C LYS A 355 0.11 -19.13 6.83
N PRO A 356 0.34 -18.22 5.86
CA PRO A 356 0.95 -18.59 4.59
C PRO A 356 2.30 -19.28 4.78
N ALA A 357 2.51 -20.39 4.08
CA ALA A 357 3.70 -21.23 4.24
C ALA A 357 4.09 -21.97 2.97
N PHE A 358 5.37 -22.33 2.87
CA PHE A 358 5.86 -23.34 1.95
C PHE A 358 5.59 -24.71 2.55
N VAL A 359 4.69 -25.48 1.93
CA VAL A 359 4.26 -26.78 2.43
C VAL A 359 4.88 -27.89 1.59
N THR A 360 5.49 -28.87 2.25
CA THR A 360 5.91 -30.15 1.69
C THR A 360 5.02 -31.26 2.24
N LEU A 361 4.37 -32.01 1.36
CA LEU A 361 3.58 -33.19 1.69
C LEU A 361 4.29 -34.44 1.15
N THR A 362 4.70 -35.31 2.05
CA THR A 362 5.34 -36.60 1.73
C THR A 362 4.37 -37.74 1.99
N LEU A 363 4.05 -38.52 0.96
CA LEU A 363 3.24 -39.73 1.07
C LEU A 363 4.15 -40.96 1.14
N ARG A 364 3.92 -41.81 2.15
CA ARG A 364 4.60 -43.10 2.31
C ARG A 364 3.61 -44.25 2.31
N ARG A 365 3.99 -45.37 1.70
CA ARG A 365 3.26 -46.64 1.73
C ARG A 365 4.24 -47.77 2.05
N GLY A 366 3.97 -48.54 3.10
CA GLY A 366 4.89 -49.60 3.56
C GLY A 366 6.31 -49.07 3.80
N GLY A 367 6.44 -47.92 4.47
CA GLY A 367 7.72 -47.26 4.75
C GLY A 367 8.36 -46.50 3.56
N ARG A 368 8.01 -46.82 2.32
CA ARG A 368 8.60 -46.20 1.12
C ARG A 368 7.86 -44.94 0.71
N THR A 369 8.59 -43.86 0.39
CA THR A 369 8.04 -42.64 -0.19
C THR A 369 7.52 -42.92 -1.60
N VAL A 370 6.24 -42.59 -1.85
CA VAL A 370 5.60 -42.79 -3.16
C VAL A 370 5.26 -41.49 -3.87
N ALA A 371 5.23 -40.37 -3.16
CA ALA A 371 5.05 -39.04 -3.73
C ALA A 371 5.52 -37.95 -2.76
N VAL A 372 6.02 -36.85 -3.32
CA VAL A 372 6.31 -35.61 -2.60
C VAL A 372 5.68 -34.45 -3.37
N LEU A 373 4.84 -33.67 -2.70
CA LEU A 373 4.16 -32.51 -3.26
C LEU A 373 4.67 -31.26 -2.55
N ARG A 374 4.95 -30.19 -3.29
CA ARG A 374 5.44 -28.92 -2.73
C ARG A 374 4.68 -27.75 -3.32
N SER A 375 4.29 -26.80 -2.48
CA SER A 375 3.71 -25.54 -2.95
C SER A 375 3.76 -24.49 -1.85
N ARG A 376 3.77 -23.21 -2.25
CA ARG A 376 3.43 -22.11 -1.35
C ARG A 376 1.91 -22.01 -1.27
N LEU A 377 1.37 -22.06 -0.06
CA LEU A 377 -0.06 -21.99 0.18
C LEU A 377 -0.37 -20.78 1.07
N ASP A 378 -1.49 -20.13 0.80
CA ASP A 378 -2.07 -19.15 1.71
C ASP A 378 -2.74 -19.85 2.91
N SER A 379 -3.05 -19.08 3.94
CA SER A 379 -3.79 -19.51 5.11
C SER A 379 -5.23 -19.93 4.78
N GLY A 380 -5.85 -20.63 5.73
CA GLY A 380 -7.21 -21.15 5.63
C GLY A 380 -7.27 -22.58 5.10
N ARG A 381 -8.36 -22.88 4.38
CA ARG A 381 -8.60 -24.18 3.75
C ARG A 381 -7.98 -24.19 2.36
N THR A 382 -6.99 -25.05 2.16
CA THR A 382 -6.20 -25.11 0.93
C THR A 382 -5.98 -26.56 0.48
N SER A 383 -5.31 -26.76 -0.65
CA SER A 383 -5.01 -28.11 -1.13
C SER A 383 -3.74 -28.18 -1.98
N LEU A 384 -3.10 -29.35 -1.93
CA LEU A 384 -2.02 -29.70 -2.85
C LEU A 384 -2.55 -30.62 -3.94
N ARG A 385 -2.24 -30.28 -5.19
CA ARG A 385 -2.60 -31.11 -6.35
C ARG A 385 -1.66 -32.30 -6.47
N TRP A 386 -2.23 -33.50 -6.44
CA TRP A 386 -1.56 -34.75 -6.77
C TRP A 386 -1.97 -35.17 -8.18
N ALA A 387 -1.07 -35.00 -9.15
CA ALA A 387 -1.39 -35.15 -10.58
C ALA A 387 -1.96 -36.53 -10.94
N ARG A 388 -1.40 -37.62 -10.39
CA ARG A 388 -1.89 -38.97 -10.64
C ARG A 388 -1.52 -39.93 -9.50
N PRO A 389 -2.42 -40.18 -8.54
CA PRO A 389 -2.23 -41.24 -7.55
C PRO A 389 -2.26 -42.60 -8.25
N ARG A 390 -1.15 -43.35 -8.21
CA ARG A 390 -1.03 -44.62 -8.95
C ARG A 390 -1.32 -45.85 -8.11
N ARG A 391 -1.00 -45.82 -6.81
CA ARG A 391 -1.06 -46.97 -5.93
C ARG A 391 -2.21 -46.81 -4.94
N SER A 392 -3.20 -47.69 -4.98
CA SER A 392 -4.29 -47.72 -4.00
C SER A 392 -3.84 -48.27 -2.65
N GLY A 393 -4.60 -47.98 -1.59
CA GLY A 393 -4.38 -48.42 -0.21
C GLY A 393 -4.07 -47.28 0.76
N LYS A 394 -3.80 -47.65 2.02
CA LYS A 394 -3.45 -46.72 3.08
C LYS A 394 -2.05 -46.13 2.89
N HIS A 395 -1.96 -44.81 3.01
CA HIS A 395 -0.72 -44.05 2.98
C HIS A 395 -0.57 -43.26 4.29
N THR A 396 0.65 -43.18 4.79
CA THR A 396 1.03 -42.21 5.82
C THR A 396 1.41 -40.90 5.12
N VAL A 397 0.84 -39.80 5.57
CA VAL A 397 1.15 -38.45 5.09
C VAL A 397 1.95 -37.75 6.16
N THR A 398 3.10 -37.19 5.78
CA THR A 398 3.84 -36.22 6.58
C THR A 398 3.72 -34.86 5.91
N LEU A 399 3.21 -33.88 6.63
CA LEU A 399 3.18 -32.48 6.25
C LEU A 399 4.32 -31.77 6.98
N ARG A 400 5.08 -30.96 6.25
CA ARG A 400 6.00 -29.96 6.81
C ARG A 400 5.61 -28.60 6.25
N ALA A 401 5.53 -27.59 7.09
CA ALA A 401 5.26 -26.22 6.70
C ALA A 401 6.36 -25.32 7.25
N THR A 402 6.93 -24.49 6.38
CA THR A 402 7.81 -23.37 6.77
C THR A 402 7.08 -22.08 6.43
N ASP A 403 6.72 -21.30 7.44
CA ASP A 403 6.00 -20.04 7.22
C ASP A 403 6.88 -18.95 6.57
N LEU A 404 6.29 -17.80 6.27
CA LEU A 404 7.05 -16.71 5.62
C LEU A 404 8.10 -16.06 6.53
N ALA A 405 7.99 -16.21 7.85
CA ALA A 405 8.95 -15.71 8.84
C ALA A 405 10.07 -16.73 9.15
N GLY A 406 9.96 -17.95 8.62
CA GLY A 406 10.94 -19.02 8.78
C GLY A 406 10.62 -20.00 9.91
N ASN A 407 9.45 -19.93 10.54
CA ASN A 407 9.05 -20.87 11.58
C ASN A 407 8.54 -22.18 10.94
N ASP A 408 8.83 -23.31 11.60
CA ASP A 408 8.60 -24.65 11.06
C ASP A 408 7.55 -25.40 11.87
N ALA A 409 6.71 -26.17 11.19
CA ALA A 409 5.85 -27.15 11.83
C ALA A 409 5.72 -28.43 11.02
N SER A 410 5.36 -29.50 11.70
CA SER A 410 5.03 -30.76 11.05
C SER A 410 3.76 -31.38 11.61
N ALA A 411 3.06 -32.12 10.76
CA ALA A 411 1.90 -32.91 11.14
C ALA A 411 1.91 -34.24 10.39
N THR A 412 1.37 -35.28 10.99
CA THR A 412 1.19 -36.58 10.34
C THR A 412 -0.27 -36.95 10.26
N GLY A 413 -0.61 -37.79 9.29
CA GLY A 413 -1.97 -38.29 9.12
C GLY A 413 -2.02 -39.49 8.20
N ALA A 414 -3.22 -40.05 8.03
CA ALA A 414 -3.46 -41.16 7.12
C ALA A 414 -4.33 -40.70 5.94
N LEU A 415 -4.00 -41.20 4.75
CA LEU A 415 -4.76 -40.99 3.53
C LEU A 415 -5.00 -42.32 2.83
N ASP A 416 -6.26 -42.66 2.60
CA ASP A 416 -6.62 -43.86 1.86
C ASP A 416 -6.82 -43.53 0.37
N VAL A 417 -6.04 -44.17 -0.49
CA VAL A 417 -6.14 -44.04 -1.94
C VAL A 417 -7.03 -45.16 -2.46
N LEU A 418 -8.27 -44.84 -2.81
CA LEU A 418 -9.21 -45.79 -3.36
C LEU A 418 -8.78 -46.23 -4.77
N LYS A 419 -9.16 -47.44 -5.17
CA LYS A 419 -8.95 -47.94 -6.55
C LYS A 419 -9.54 -46.97 -7.58
N ALA A 420 -8.93 -46.93 -8.76
CA ALA A 420 -9.50 -46.21 -9.90
C ALA A 420 -10.92 -46.71 -10.15
N LYS A 421 -11.79 -45.81 -10.64
CA LYS A 421 -13.08 -46.24 -11.17
C LYS A 421 -12.86 -46.82 -12.56
#